data_AF-A0A1A8VLQ0-F1
#
_entry.id   AF-A0A1A8VLQ0-F1
#
_cell.length_a   1.000
_cell.length_b   1.000
_cell.length_c   1.000
_cell.angle_alpha   90.00
_cell.angle_beta   90.00
_cell.angle_gamma   90.00
#
_symmetry.space_group_name_H-M   'P 1'
#
loop_
_entity.id
_entity.type
_entity.pdbx_description
1 polymer ?
#
loop_
_entity_poly.entity_id
_entity_poly.type
_entity_poly.pdbx_seq_one_letter_code
_entity_poly.pdbx_strand_id
1 'polypeptide(L)' 'MTRALNPKLQRVNVKQELKAVDHVAVTADAWSSVAQDHYITVTVHYIVDAELREKVLHTRAVCVSQTGSAVAEEID' A
#
# COMPACT_ATOMS: atom_id res chain seq x y z
N MET A 1 19.11 16.83 7.37
CA MET A 1 18.66 15.71 8.21
C MET A 1 17.15 15.81 8.37
N THR A 2 16.38 15.06 7.57
CA THR A 2 14.91 15.08 7.65
C THR A 2 14.48 14.16 8.79
N ARG A 3 13.91 14.72 9.85
CA ARG A 3 13.38 13.97 10.99
C ARG A 3 12.26 13.05 10.48
N ALA A 4 12.41 11.74 10.64
CA ALA A 4 11.36 10.79 10.30
C ALA A 4 10.08 11.14 11.08
N LEU A 5 8.98 11.37 10.36
CA LEU A 5 7.67 11.65 10.94
C LEU A 5 7.16 10.40 11.67
N ASN A 6 6.50 10.60 12.82
CA ASN A 6 5.90 9.53 13.61
C ASN A 6 4.94 8.68 12.75
N PRO A 7 5.02 7.34 12.74
CA PRO A 7 4.16 6.48 11.92
C PRO A 7 2.65 6.71 12.11
N LYS A 8 2.22 7.06 13.33
CA LYS A 8 0.81 7.40 13.59
C LYS A 8 0.40 8.70 12.90
N LEU A 9 1.29 9.68 12.90
CA LEU A 9 1.08 10.97 12.24
C LEU A 9 1.06 10.81 10.72
N GLN A 10 1.94 9.97 10.16
CA GLN A 10 1.93 9.66 8.72
C GLN A 10 0.59 9.04 8.28
N ARG A 11 0.05 8.09 9.06
CA ARG A 11 -1.26 7.49 8.76
C ARG A 11 -2.41 8.49 8.78
N VAL A 12 -2.41 9.42 9.73
CA VAL A 12 -3.42 10.48 9.81
C VAL A 12 -3.34 11.39 8.58
N ASN A 13 -2.13 11.78 8.18
CA ASN A 13 -1.93 12.63 7.00
C ASN A 13 -2.41 11.95 5.73
N VAL A 14 -2.05 10.68 5.50
CA VAL A 14 -2.51 9.92 4.32
C VAL A 14 -4.03 9.83 4.30
N LYS A 15 -4.69 9.57 5.44
CA LYS A 15 -6.16 9.56 5.49
C LYS A 15 -6.79 10.91 5.17
N GLN A 16 -6.17 12.02 5.58
CA GLN A 16 -6.66 13.36 5.27
C GLN A 16 -6.45 13.71 3.80
N GLU A 17 -5.29 13.38 3.23
CA GLU A 17 -4.99 13.56 1.81
C GLU A 17 -5.98 12.76 0.94
N LEU A 18 -6.22 11.49 1.27
CA LEU A 18 -7.14 10.63 0.52
C LEU A 18 -8.62 11.04 0.65
N LYS A 19 -8.99 11.78 1.69
CA LYS A 19 -10.34 12.36 1.83
C LYS A 19 -10.56 13.57 0.92
N ALA A 20 -9.48 14.19 0.43
CA ALA A 20 -9.52 15.40 -0.36
C ALA A 20 -9.41 15.14 -1.88
N VAL A 21 -9.35 13.87 -2.30
CA VAL A 21 -9.26 13.48 -3.70
C VAL A 21 -10.50 12.71 -4.13
N ASP A 22 -10.98 13.00 -5.35
CA ASP A 22 -12.20 12.38 -5.90
C ASP A 22 -11.95 10.95 -6.40
N HIS A 23 -10.74 10.69 -6.86
CA HIS A 23 -10.37 9.43 -7.51
C HIS A 23 -9.03 8.92 -7.00
N VAL A 24 -8.98 7.61 -6.81
CA VAL A 24 -7.78 6.87 -6.44
C VAL A 24 -7.68 5.62 -7.29
N ALA A 25 -6.46 5.19 -7.57
CA ALA A 25 -6.16 3.87 -8.08
C ALA A 25 -5.34 3.11 -7.04
N VAL A 26 -5.50 1.79 -6.98
CA VAL A 26 -4.75 0.92 -6.07
C VAL A 26 -4.03 -0.13 -6.91
N THR A 27 -2.75 -0.34 -6.61
CA THR A 27 -1.97 -1.46 -7.15
C THR A 27 -1.56 -2.38 -6.01
N ALA A 28 -1.65 -3.68 -6.24
CA ALA A 28 -1.10 -4.70 -5.36
C ALA A 28 0.02 -5.44 -6.10
N ASP A 29 1.21 -5.44 -5.51
CA ASP A 29 2.38 -6.13 -6.03
C ASP A 29 2.76 -7.29 -5.11
N ALA A 30 2.69 -8.51 -5.64
CA ALA A 30 3.04 -9.72 -4.93
C ALA A 30 4.45 -10.18 -5.33
N TRP A 31 5.35 -10.26 -4.35
CA TRP A 31 6.76 -10.58 -4.56
C TRP A 31 7.26 -11.59 -3.53
N SER A 32 8.37 -12.25 -3.82
CA SER A 32 9.02 -13.18 -2.88
C SER A 32 10.42 -12.67 -2.54
N SER A 33 10.80 -12.75 -1.26
CA SER A 33 12.15 -12.43 -0.82
C SER A 33 13.14 -13.50 -1.28
N VAL A 34 14.43 -13.20 -1.14
CA VAL A 34 15.51 -14.18 -1.34
C VAL A 34 15.37 -15.38 -0.38
N ALA A 35 14.80 -15.16 0.81
CA ALA A 35 14.51 -16.22 1.79
C ALA A 35 13.23 -17.01 1.47
N GLN A 36 12.60 -16.77 0.31
CA GLN A 36 11.34 -17.38 -0.14
C GLN A 36 10.11 -17.00 0.71
N ASP A 37 10.20 -15.92 1.49
CA ASP A 37 9.02 -15.35 2.13
C ASP A 37 8.19 -14.60 1.09
N HIS A 38 6.88 -14.83 1.06
CA HIS A 38 5.99 -14.15 0.14
C HIS A 38 5.43 -12.87 0.78
N TYR A 39 5.31 -11.82 -0.01
CA TYR A 39 4.76 -10.54 0.42
C TYR A 39 3.79 -10.00 -0.61
N ILE A 40 2.86 -9.19 -0.12
CA ILE A 40 2.03 -8.32 -0.94
C ILE A 40 2.16 -6.89 -0.44
N THR A 41 2.48 -5.99 -1.36
CA THR A 41 2.56 -4.55 -1.13
C THR A 41 1.36 -3.87 -1.81
N VAL A 42 0.59 -3.11 -1.05
CA VAL A 42 -0.54 -2.33 -1.54
C VAL A 42 -0.15 -0.86 -1.57
N THR A 43 -0.26 -0.24 -2.74
CA THR A 43 0.07 1.17 -2.99
C THR A 43 -1.15 1.89 -3.54
N VAL A 44 -1.47 3.06 -2.98
CA VAL A 44 -2.49 3.96 -3.52
C VAL A 44 -1.84 5.04 -4.36
N HIS A 45 -2.49 5.37 -5.47
CA HIS A 45 -2.10 6.37 -6.46
C HIS A 45 -3.25 7.36 -6.62
N TYR A 46 -2.93 8.66 -6.60
CA TYR A 46 -3.92 9.73 -6.68
C TYR A 46 -3.29 10.99 -7.27
N ILE A 47 -4.12 11.87 -7.82
CA ILE A 47 -3.67 13.12 -8.44
C ILE A 47 -4.06 14.30 -7.53
N VAL A 48 -3.11 15.18 -7.23
CA VAL A 48 -3.33 16.45 -6.53
C VAL A 48 -2.58 17.53 -7.31
N ASP A 49 -3.24 18.64 -7.62
CA ASP A 49 -2.64 19.76 -8.37
C ASP A 49 -1.96 19.32 -9.69
N ALA A 50 -2.60 18.39 -10.41
CA ALA A 50 -2.10 17.76 -11.64
C ALA A 50 -0.79 16.94 -11.47
N GLU A 51 -0.38 16.64 -10.24
CA GLU A 51 0.76 15.77 -9.93
C GLU A 51 0.29 14.40 -9.45
N LEU A 52 0.89 13.34 -10.00
CA LEU A 52 0.71 11.98 -9.49
C LEU A 52 1.42 11.83 -8.15
N ARG A 53 0.70 11.34 -7.14
CA ARG A 53 1.22 11.01 -5.83
C ARG A 53 0.94 9.55 -5.52
N GLU A 54 1.86 8.93 -4.81
CA GLU A 54 1.77 7.53 -4.41
C GLU A 54 2.17 7.34 -2.94
N LYS A 55 1.50 6.40 -2.27
CA LYS A 55 1.79 6.02 -0.88
C LYS A 55 1.64 4.51 -0.73
N VAL A 56 2.65 3.86 -0.14
CA VAL A 56 2.50 2.48 0.33
C VAL A 56 1.56 2.47 1.54
N LEU A 57 0.42 1.81 1.42
CA LEU A 57 -0.55 1.64 2.51
C LEU A 57 -0.13 0.50 3.42
N HIS A 58 0.33 -0.59 2.83
CA HIS A 58 0.71 -1.79 3.57
C HIS A 58 1.67 -2.67 2.80
N THR A 59 2.57 -3.33 3.51
CA THR A 59 3.31 -4.51 3.04
C THR A 59 3.08 -5.59 4.09
N ARG A 60 2.48 -6.71 3.70
CA ARG A 60 2.30 -7.86 4.59
C ARG A 60 3.01 -9.09 4.06
N ALA A 61 3.49 -9.93 4.97
CA ALA A 61 3.88 -11.28 4.65
C ALA A 61 2.62 -12.12 4.39
N VAL A 62 2.65 -12.92 3.33
CA VAL A 62 1.59 -13.84 2.93
C VAL A 62 2.09 -15.25 3.25
N CYS A 63 1.57 -15.85 4.33
CA CYS A 63 2.03 -17.17 4.81
C CYS A 63 1.24 -18.35 4.21
N VAL A 64 0.34 -18.11 3.24
CA VAL A 64 -0.48 -19.14 2.60
C VAL A 64 -0.07 -19.35 1.15
N SER A 65 -0.22 -20.60 0.67
CA SER A 65 0.09 -21.00 -0.70
C SER A 65 -0.51 -20.03 -1.71
N GLN A 66 0.28 -19.61 -2.71
CA GLN A 66 -0.10 -18.68 -3.77
C GLN A 66 -1.09 -19.30 -4.78
N THR A 67 -2.18 -19.88 -4.31
CA THR A 67 -3.35 -20.24 -5.12
C THR A 67 -4.22 -18.99 -5.31
N GLY A 68 -4.84 -18.83 -6.47
CA GLY A 68 -5.67 -17.63 -6.77
C GLY A 68 -6.79 -17.36 -5.75
N SER A 69 -7.28 -18.38 -5.05
CA SER A 69 -8.24 -18.26 -3.95
C SER A 69 -7.68 -17.53 -2.71
N ALA A 70 -6.41 -17.78 -2.37
CA ALA A 70 -5.76 -17.20 -1.19
C ALA A 70 -5.47 -15.71 -1.37
N VAL A 71 -5.17 -15.27 -2.61
CA VAL A 71 -4.96 -13.85 -2.93
C VAL A 71 -6.29 -13.08 -2.88
N ALA A 72 -7.40 -13.69 -3.30
CA ALA A 72 -8.72 -13.06 -3.30
C ALA A 72 -9.24 -12.80 -1.87
N GLU A 73 -9.15 -13.79 -0.97
CA GLU A 73 -9.53 -13.63 0.46
C GLU A 73 -8.73 -12.54 1.19
N GLU A 74 -7.56 -12.22 0.66
CA GLU A 74 -6.62 -11.29 1.25
C GLU A 74 -6.86 -9.83 0.80
N ILE A 75 -7.57 -9.64 -0.31
CA ILE A 75 -7.88 -8.32 -0.91
C ILE A 75 -9.27 -7.82 -0.49
N ASP A 76 -10.20 -8.71 -0.14
CA ASP A 76 -11.51 -8.39 0.46
C ASP A 76 -11.38 -7.85 1.91
#